data_AF-A0A0R3SS66-F1
#
_entry.id   AF-A0A0R3SS66-F1
#
_cell.length_a   1.000
_cell.length_b   1.000
_cell.length_c   1.000
_cell.angle_alpha   90.00
_cell.angle_beta   90.00
_cell.angle_gamma   90.00
#
_symmetry.space_group_name_H-M   'P 1'
#
loop_
_entity.id
_entity.type
_entity.pdbx_description
1 polymer ?
#
loop_
_entity_poly.entity_id
_entity_poly.type
_entity_poly.pdbx_seq_one_letter_code
_entity_poly.pdbx_strand_id
1 'polypeptide(L)'
;MAKFAPNDIKIASIRAYYDDKTTTMTTEMANLLKYESQHFRCKVQIELPESVADRHWSIGLVQACDRMYLENRYGESGSSFWEFHPLKSGRHKMVNDSDGRQYPFYSLTSSKFELRRGAVPESLVALSYEDHFYPTVAWELPYSGAAKLTDVIRKQDFWVWLIAIKRASLKISSMDSFNAKHDEVYILKTMRWRYNLHMTFDLNQPIGRRLQEVYDKQEEQPEILETNKPIPLSALSPPHCNAAQSLIWYPNNNERPRLLVPPKQIVVPWDSWTNDMAPGRNVVLKKSDQCKIVGEWSNDIEIGVDINTMTGLANSRVWEMADSPSTSHHHMLGRTRS
;
A
#
# COMPACT_ATOMS: atom_id res chain seq x y z
N MET A 1 -7.80 2.71 37.82
CA MET A 1 -7.23 2.13 36.58
C MET A 1 -7.34 3.19 35.49
N ALA A 2 -6.27 3.45 34.73
CA ALA A 2 -6.25 4.51 33.72
C ALA A 2 -7.15 4.19 32.53
N LYS A 3 -7.61 5.20 31.79
CA LYS A 3 -8.37 5.00 30.55
C LYS A 3 -7.37 4.78 29.40
N PHE A 4 -7.53 3.70 28.64
CA PHE A 4 -6.70 3.40 27.48
C PHE A 4 -6.84 4.48 26.40
N ALA A 5 -5.70 4.98 25.93
CA ALA A 5 -5.53 6.00 24.92
C ALA A 5 -4.41 5.62 23.92
N PRO A 6 -4.34 6.22 22.73
CA PRO A 6 -3.32 5.88 21.72
C PRO A 6 -1.88 6.06 22.22
N ASN A 7 -1.66 7.08 23.07
CA ASN A 7 -0.34 7.40 23.65
C ASN A 7 0.13 6.35 24.67
N ASP A 8 -0.74 5.46 25.13
CA ASP A 8 -0.38 4.36 26.02
C ASP A 8 0.29 3.21 25.26
N ILE A 9 0.13 3.15 23.93
CA ILE A 9 0.71 2.12 23.07
C ILE A 9 2.19 2.43 22.83
N LYS A 10 3.08 1.79 23.59
CA LYS A 10 4.53 1.97 23.43
C LYS A 10 5.06 0.99 22.38
N ILE A 11 5.96 1.45 21.52
CA ILE A 11 6.67 0.58 20.57
C ILE A 11 7.95 0.09 21.25
N ALA A 12 7.97 -1.18 21.64
CA ALA A 12 9.11 -1.82 22.28
C ALA A 12 10.20 -2.21 21.27
N SER A 13 9.80 -2.66 20.07
CA SER A 13 10.74 -2.88 18.97
C SER A 13 10.06 -2.75 17.61
N ILE A 14 10.85 -2.39 16.59
CA ILE A 14 10.42 -2.34 15.20
C ILE A 14 11.57 -2.75 14.28
N ARG A 15 11.30 -3.61 13.31
CA ARG A 15 12.25 -4.08 12.29
C ARG A 15 11.53 -4.24 10.96
N ALA A 16 12.05 -3.57 9.93
CA ALA A 16 11.69 -3.77 8.54
C ALA A 16 12.99 -4.14 7.80
N TYR A 17 13.01 -5.26 7.08
CA TYR A 17 14.22 -5.77 6.44
C TYR A 17 13.91 -6.73 5.28
N TYR A 18 14.84 -6.87 4.34
CA TYR A 18 14.83 -7.97 3.37
C TYR A 18 15.47 -9.20 4.02
N ASP A 19 14.85 -10.37 3.87
CA ASP A 19 15.35 -11.62 4.46
C ASP A 19 16.57 -12.12 3.67
N ASP A 20 17.75 -12.04 4.30
CA ASP A 20 19.05 -12.44 3.74
C ASP A 20 19.16 -13.96 3.48
N LYS A 21 18.20 -14.74 3.97
CA LYS A 21 18.06 -16.19 3.71
C LYS A 21 17.19 -16.49 2.48
N THR A 22 16.65 -15.46 1.84
CA THR A 22 15.78 -15.59 0.66
C THR A 22 16.39 -14.85 -0.53
N THR A 23 16.24 -15.45 -1.71
CA THR A 23 16.72 -14.93 -2.99
C THR A 23 15.66 -15.19 -4.05
N THR A 24 15.62 -14.40 -5.13
CA THR A 24 14.71 -14.73 -6.24
C THR A 24 14.97 -16.15 -6.77
N MET A 25 13.93 -16.97 -6.77
CA MET A 25 13.92 -18.33 -7.31
C MET A 25 13.01 -18.40 -8.54
N THR A 26 13.48 -19.06 -9.61
CA THR A 26 12.72 -19.24 -10.85
C THR A 26 12.42 -20.72 -11.11
N THR A 27 11.23 -21.03 -11.60
CA THR A 27 10.84 -22.33 -12.14
C THR A 27 10.38 -22.15 -13.58
N GLU A 28 11.15 -22.67 -14.53
CA GLU A 28 10.77 -22.68 -15.94
C GLU A 28 9.85 -23.87 -16.24
N MET A 29 8.64 -23.60 -16.73
CA MET A 29 7.68 -24.59 -17.22
C MET A 29 7.49 -24.43 -18.74
N ALA A 30 6.91 -25.42 -19.43
CA ALA A 30 6.82 -25.45 -20.89
C ALA A 30 6.33 -24.12 -21.53
N ASN A 31 5.25 -23.54 -20.99
CA ASN A 31 4.62 -22.32 -21.52
C ASN A 31 4.78 -21.09 -20.62
N LEU A 32 5.32 -21.27 -19.40
CA LEU A 32 5.25 -20.29 -18.32
C LEU A 32 6.57 -20.23 -17.55
N LEU A 33 7.02 -19.02 -17.22
CA LEU A 33 7.94 -18.76 -16.12
C LEU A 33 7.13 -18.60 -14.84
N LYS A 34 7.59 -19.19 -13.75
CA LYS A 34 7.13 -18.86 -12.40
C LYS A 34 8.33 -18.35 -11.61
N TYR A 35 8.14 -17.33 -10.76
CA TYR A 35 9.19 -16.90 -9.84
C TYR A 35 8.64 -16.58 -8.45
N GLU A 36 9.53 -16.64 -7.47
CA GLU A 36 9.36 -16.20 -6.09
C GLU A 36 10.46 -15.16 -5.82
N SER A 37 10.12 -13.96 -5.36
CA SER A 37 11.12 -12.90 -5.10
C SER A 37 11.89 -13.13 -3.80
N GLN A 38 12.94 -12.33 -3.52
CA GLN A 38 13.37 -12.10 -2.14
C GLN A 38 12.20 -11.61 -1.27
N HIS A 39 12.18 -12.00 0.00
CA HIS A 39 11.12 -11.69 0.95
C HIS A 39 11.41 -10.39 1.71
N PHE A 40 10.42 -9.50 1.78
CA PHE A 40 10.37 -8.42 2.77
C PHE A 40 9.73 -8.92 4.06
N ARG A 41 10.22 -8.44 5.21
CA ARG A 41 9.67 -8.76 6.53
C ARG A 41 9.47 -7.48 7.36
N CYS A 42 8.28 -7.35 7.92
CA CYS A 42 7.97 -6.35 8.96
C CYS A 42 7.68 -7.05 10.28
N LYS A 43 8.31 -6.62 11.38
CA LYS A 43 8.11 -7.12 12.74
C LYS A 43 8.06 -5.95 13.72
N VAL A 44 7.02 -5.91 14.54
CA VAL A 44 6.81 -4.90 15.58
C VAL A 44 6.47 -5.60 16.90
N GLN A 45 6.96 -5.07 18.01
CA GLN A 45 6.45 -5.37 19.33
C GLN A 45 5.92 -4.10 19.97
N ILE A 46 4.70 -4.15 20.50
CA ILE A 46 4.09 -3.08 21.26
C ILE A 46 3.79 -3.53 22.69
N GLU A 47 3.94 -2.61 23.64
CA GLU A 47 3.52 -2.77 25.03
C GLU A 47 2.23 -2.00 25.25
N LEU A 48 1.27 -2.65 25.90
CA LEU A 48 0.01 -2.06 26.35
C LEU A 48 0.00 -2.09 27.88
N PRO A 49 -0.18 -0.97 28.58
CA PRO A 49 -0.21 -0.92 30.05
C PRO A 49 -1.59 -1.34 30.60
N GLU A 50 -1.62 -1.72 31.88
CA GLU A 50 -2.87 -2.02 32.59
C GLU A 50 -3.82 -0.81 32.59
N SER A 51 -4.97 -0.95 31.94
CA SER A 51 -5.87 0.18 31.63
C SER A 51 -7.31 -0.30 31.35
N VAL A 52 -8.21 0.64 31.03
CA VAL A 52 -9.61 0.34 30.65
C VAL A 52 -9.95 1.01 29.33
N ALA A 53 -10.32 0.21 28.33
CA ALA A 53 -10.76 0.68 27.02
C ALA A 53 -12.26 1.01 27.00
N ASP A 54 -12.61 2.23 26.55
CA ASP A 54 -13.99 2.69 26.38
C ASP A 54 -14.69 2.12 25.13
N ARG A 55 -13.89 1.63 24.18
CA ARG A 55 -14.25 1.09 22.87
C ARG A 55 -13.44 -0.15 22.53
N HIS A 56 -13.80 -0.81 21.43
CA HIS A 56 -12.93 -1.79 20.79
C HIS A 56 -11.85 -1.05 20.02
N TRP A 57 -10.64 -1.63 19.96
CA TRP A 57 -9.54 -1.08 19.17
C TRP A 57 -8.92 -2.18 18.32
N SER A 58 -8.55 -1.84 17.09
CA SER A 58 -7.75 -2.70 16.22
C SER A 58 -6.38 -2.07 16.06
N ILE A 59 -5.31 -2.76 16.46
CA ILE A 59 -3.92 -2.26 16.35
C ILE A 59 -3.18 -3.16 15.36
N GLY A 60 -2.51 -2.61 14.37
CA GLY A 60 -1.91 -3.45 13.33
C GLY A 60 -1.14 -2.72 12.25
N LEU A 61 -0.61 -3.52 11.32
CA LEU A 61 0.19 -3.11 10.18
C LEU A 61 -0.66 -3.00 8.92
N VAL A 62 -0.63 -1.82 8.29
CA VAL A 62 -1.25 -1.53 7.00
C VAL A 62 -0.16 -1.29 5.97
N GLN A 63 -0.23 -1.95 4.83
CA GLN A 63 0.64 -1.69 3.67
C GLN A 63 -0.18 -1.08 2.54
N ALA A 64 0.43 -0.16 1.79
CA ALA A 64 -0.10 0.34 0.53
C ALA A 64 1.02 0.62 -0.48
N CYS A 65 0.77 0.32 -1.75
CA CYS A 65 1.70 0.59 -2.85
C CYS A 65 1.41 1.97 -3.46
N ASP A 66 2.36 2.91 -3.41
CA ASP A 66 2.23 4.26 -4.01
C ASP A 66 2.82 4.33 -5.43
N ARG A 67 3.72 3.42 -5.79
CA ARG A 67 4.30 3.33 -7.14
C ARG A 67 4.44 1.89 -7.59
N MET A 68 3.97 1.62 -8.81
CA MET A 68 4.09 0.32 -9.46
C MET A 68 4.59 0.47 -10.90
N TYR A 69 5.61 -0.32 -11.25
CA TYR A 69 6.03 -0.61 -12.60
C TYR A 69 6.35 -2.10 -12.68
N LEU A 70 5.57 -2.86 -13.44
CA LEU A 70 5.79 -4.30 -13.63
C LEU A 70 5.60 -4.63 -15.11
N GLU A 71 6.72 -4.67 -15.84
CA GLU A 71 6.83 -4.95 -17.27
C GLU A 71 7.25 -6.42 -17.48
N ASN A 72 6.54 -7.13 -18.35
CA ASN A 72 7.06 -8.31 -19.02
C ASN A 72 7.31 -7.91 -20.48
N ARG A 73 8.58 -7.83 -20.90
CA ARG A 73 8.96 -7.40 -22.24
C ARG A 73 9.09 -8.59 -23.17
N TYR A 74 8.60 -8.47 -24.39
CA TYR A 74 8.62 -9.54 -25.39
C TYR A 74 9.49 -9.16 -26.60
N GLY A 75 10.74 -8.75 -26.32
CA GLY A 75 11.67 -8.21 -27.30
C GLY A 75 11.09 -7.03 -28.08
N GLU A 76 11.29 -7.03 -29.40
CA GLU A 76 10.79 -5.97 -30.28
C GLU A 76 9.27 -5.99 -30.49
N SER A 77 8.55 -7.04 -30.04
CA SER A 77 7.09 -7.15 -30.25
C SER A 77 6.28 -6.15 -29.41
N GLY A 78 6.81 -5.73 -28.26
CA GLY A 78 6.12 -4.90 -27.26
C GLY A 78 6.22 -5.47 -25.85
N SER A 79 5.40 -4.94 -24.94
CA SER A 79 5.43 -5.31 -23.51
C SER A 79 4.04 -5.47 -22.93
N SER A 80 3.88 -6.38 -21.96
CA SER A 80 2.69 -6.43 -21.11
C SER A 80 3.00 -5.84 -19.74
N PHE A 81 2.12 -4.97 -19.26
CA PHE A 81 2.25 -4.32 -17.96
C PHE A 81 1.15 -4.79 -17.02
N TRP A 82 1.53 -5.16 -15.80
CA TRP A 82 0.59 -5.15 -14.69
C TRP A 82 0.43 -3.72 -14.19
N GLU A 83 -0.80 -3.23 -14.17
CA GLU A 83 -1.12 -1.85 -13.80
C GLU A 83 -2.28 -1.79 -12.81
N PHE A 84 -2.12 -0.97 -11.77
CA PHE A 84 -3.20 -0.59 -10.86
C PHE A 84 -3.95 0.63 -11.42
N HIS A 85 -5.17 0.43 -11.92
CA HIS A 85 -6.01 1.52 -12.46
C HIS A 85 -6.17 2.72 -11.48
N PRO A 86 -6.35 2.53 -10.16
CA PRO A 86 -6.50 3.66 -9.24
C PRO A 86 -5.25 4.57 -9.20
N LEU A 87 -4.04 4.02 -9.36
CA LEU A 87 -2.81 4.82 -9.51
C LEU A 87 -2.71 5.44 -10.91
N LYS A 88 -2.94 4.64 -11.95
CA LYS A 88 -2.77 5.04 -13.36
C LYS A 88 -3.70 6.21 -13.75
N SER A 89 -4.93 6.19 -13.22
CA SER A 89 -5.92 7.26 -13.39
C SER A 89 -5.71 8.47 -12.46
N GLY A 90 -4.73 8.42 -11.55
CA GLY A 90 -4.48 9.47 -10.55
C GLY A 90 -5.55 9.60 -9.46
N ARG A 91 -6.56 8.72 -9.43
CA ARG A 91 -7.67 8.76 -8.47
C ARG A 91 -7.23 8.43 -7.05
N HIS A 92 -6.30 7.49 -6.91
CA HIS A 92 -5.67 7.13 -5.65
C HIS A 92 -4.18 7.47 -5.70
N LYS A 93 -3.63 7.98 -4.58
CA LYS A 93 -2.17 8.13 -4.42
C LYS A 93 -1.46 6.81 -4.12
N MET A 94 -2.19 5.83 -3.60
CA MET A 94 -1.70 4.52 -3.22
C MET A 94 -2.84 3.50 -3.21
N VAL A 95 -2.56 2.22 -3.33
CA VAL A 95 -3.55 1.15 -3.25
C VAL A 95 -3.21 0.27 -2.05
N ASN A 96 -4.20 0.03 -1.17
CA ASN A 96 -4.07 -0.90 -0.04
C ASN A 96 -3.57 -2.28 -0.51
N ASP A 97 -2.76 -2.94 0.30
CA ASP A 97 -2.13 -4.22 -0.06
C ASP A 97 -2.47 -5.34 0.93
N SER A 98 -3.74 -5.42 1.36
CA SER A 98 -4.21 -6.50 2.23
C SER A 98 -4.49 -7.81 1.47
N ASP A 99 -4.78 -8.86 2.24
CA ASP A 99 -5.35 -10.13 1.74
C ASP A 99 -6.73 -9.98 1.05
N GLY A 100 -7.34 -8.80 1.07
CA GLY A 100 -8.64 -8.48 0.49
C GLY A 100 -9.84 -9.03 1.25
N ARG A 101 -9.62 -9.72 2.38
CA ARG A 101 -10.66 -10.29 3.27
C ARG A 101 -11.06 -9.29 4.35
N GLN A 102 -10.10 -8.53 4.85
CA GLN A 102 -10.31 -7.41 5.77
C GLN A 102 -9.62 -6.14 5.26
N TYR A 103 -10.05 -5.01 5.80
CA TYR A 103 -9.40 -3.71 5.61
C TYR A 103 -9.29 -3.01 6.97
N PRO A 104 -8.15 -2.35 7.29
CA PRO A 104 -7.05 -2.04 6.37
C PRO A 104 -5.82 -2.98 6.47
N PHE A 105 -5.77 -3.84 7.49
CA PHE A 105 -4.54 -4.55 7.89
C PHE A 105 -4.12 -5.65 6.91
N TYR A 106 -2.81 -5.82 6.71
CA TYR A 106 -2.21 -6.69 5.70
C TYR A 106 -2.72 -8.15 5.76
N SER A 107 -2.72 -8.75 6.96
CA SER A 107 -3.16 -10.12 7.23
C SER A 107 -4.03 -10.25 8.50
N LEU A 108 -4.99 -11.18 8.47
CA LEU A 108 -5.89 -11.46 9.60
C LEU A 108 -5.20 -11.99 10.87
N THR A 109 -4.10 -12.73 10.72
CA THR A 109 -3.56 -13.62 11.77
C THR A 109 -2.36 -13.06 12.52
N SER A 110 -1.48 -12.33 11.83
CA SER A 110 -0.17 -11.91 12.36
C SER A 110 0.04 -10.40 12.34
N SER A 111 -0.63 -9.67 11.45
CA SER A 111 -0.44 -8.22 11.29
C SER A 111 -1.36 -7.37 12.17
N LYS A 112 -2.32 -7.99 12.88
CA LYS A 112 -3.40 -7.32 13.62
C LYS A 112 -3.58 -7.91 15.02
N PHE A 113 -3.87 -7.04 15.98
CA PHE A 113 -4.32 -7.35 17.33
C PHE A 113 -5.65 -6.63 17.62
N GLU A 114 -6.58 -7.31 18.28
CA GLU A 114 -7.92 -6.78 18.59
C GLU A 114 -8.12 -6.64 20.10
N LEU A 115 -8.18 -5.39 20.56
CA LEU A 115 -8.48 -5.03 21.93
C LEU A 115 -10.00 -4.94 22.13
N ARG A 116 -10.53 -5.68 23.10
CA ARG A 116 -11.94 -5.57 23.48
C ARG A 116 -12.16 -4.41 24.46
N ARG A 117 -13.34 -3.77 24.36
CA ARG A 117 -13.82 -2.83 25.37
C ARG A 117 -13.84 -3.51 26.76
N GLY A 118 -13.33 -2.83 27.78
CA GLY A 118 -13.21 -3.38 29.14
C GLY A 118 -11.79 -3.25 29.70
N ALA A 119 -11.44 -4.12 30.65
CA ALA A 119 -10.10 -4.17 31.22
C ALA A 119 -9.06 -4.62 30.18
N VAL A 120 -7.93 -3.92 30.17
CA VAL A 120 -6.75 -4.19 29.35
C VAL A 120 -5.65 -4.64 30.31
N PRO A 121 -5.17 -5.89 30.25
CA PRO A 121 -4.04 -6.32 31.03
C PRO A 121 -2.73 -5.73 30.47
N GLU A 122 -1.73 -5.56 31.33
CA GLU A 122 -0.37 -5.32 30.86
C GLU A 122 0.06 -6.46 29.92
N SER A 123 0.49 -6.10 28.70
CA SER A 123 0.74 -7.10 27.65
C SER A 123 1.75 -6.64 26.61
N LEU A 124 2.62 -7.57 26.21
CA LEU A 124 3.54 -7.43 25.08
C LEU A 124 2.94 -8.14 23.86
N VAL A 125 2.57 -7.37 22.84
CA VAL A 125 1.93 -7.87 21.62
C VAL A 125 2.94 -7.84 20.47
N ALA A 126 3.15 -9.00 19.82
CA ALA A 126 3.97 -9.12 18.62
C ALA A 126 3.11 -9.08 17.36
N LEU A 127 3.42 -8.17 16.44
CA LEU A 127 2.79 -8.02 15.14
C LEU A 127 3.84 -8.26 14.05
N SER A 128 3.49 -8.99 13.00
CA SER A 128 4.40 -9.19 11.86
C SER A 128 3.70 -9.59 10.58
N TYR A 129 4.36 -9.38 9.46
CA TYR A 129 4.04 -10.05 8.21
C TYR A 129 5.30 -10.24 7.36
N GLU A 130 5.13 -11.02 6.31
CA GLU A 130 6.09 -11.27 5.25
C GLU A 130 5.38 -10.92 3.93
N ASP A 131 6.11 -10.32 3.01
CA ASP A 131 5.64 -10.04 1.66
C ASP A 131 6.70 -10.47 0.65
N HIS A 132 6.24 -11.16 -0.39
CA HIS A 132 7.06 -11.66 -1.49
C HIS A 132 6.18 -11.87 -2.72
N PHE A 133 6.79 -11.79 -3.89
CA PHE A 133 6.06 -11.83 -5.15
C PHE A 133 6.16 -13.19 -5.79
N TYR A 134 4.99 -13.82 -5.99
CA TYR A 134 4.87 -15.17 -6.54
C TYR A 134 4.06 -15.26 -7.86
N PRO A 135 4.38 -14.48 -8.90
CA PRO A 135 3.60 -14.47 -10.12
C PRO A 135 4.02 -15.57 -11.11
N THR A 136 3.17 -15.73 -12.13
CA THR A 136 3.44 -16.56 -13.31
C THR A 136 3.39 -15.66 -14.54
N VAL A 137 4.38 -15.78 -15.43
CA VAL A 137 4.54 -15.00 -16.66
C VAL A 137 4.57 -15.96 -17.85
N ALA A 138 3.92 -15.62 -18.96
CA ALA A 138 3.96 -16.46 -20.16
C ALA A 138 5.25 -16.26 -20.95
N TRP A 139 5.83 -17.34 -21.47
CA TRP A 139 6.98 -17.23 -22.39
C TRP A 139 6.59 -16.60 -23.72
N GLU A 140 5.40 -16.93 -24.20
CA GLU A 140 4.82 -16.43 -25.44
C GLU A 140 3.37 -16.00 -25.19
N LEU A 141 2.91 -14.96 -25.90
CA LEU A 141 1.54 -14.48 -25.75
C LEU A 141 0.56 -15.38 -26.53
N PRO A 142 -0.61 -15.75 -25.96
CA PRO A 142 -1.47 -16.79 -26.53
C PRO A 142 -2.12 -16.47 -27.89
N TYR A 143 -1.94 -15.23 -28.39
CA TYR A 143 -2.40 -14.75 -29.69
C TYR A 143 -1.24 -14.22 -30.57
N SER A 144 0.02 -14.37 -30.14
CA SER A 144 1.21 -13.98 -30.90
C SER A 144 2.43 -14.83 -30.48
N GLY A 145 2.67 -15.93 -31.19
CA GLY A 145 3.89 -16.75 -31.03
C GLY A 145 5.18 -16.08 -31.51
N ALA A 146 5.10 -14.86 -32.04
CA ALA A 146 6.26 -14.01 -32.31
C ALA A 146 6.70 -13.22 -31.07
N ALA A 147 5.78 -12.92 -30.16
CA ALA A 147 6.08 -12.20 -28.93
C ALA A 147 6.69 -13.16 -27.90
N LYS A 148 8.02 -13.09 -27.76
CA LYS A 148 8.84 -13.96 -26.90
C LYS A 148 9.44 -13.18 -25.74
N LEU A 149 9.17 -13.60 -24.50
CA LEU A 149 9.61 -12.94 -23.28
C LEU A 149 11.14 -12.78 -23.24
N THR A 150 11.63 -11.55 -23.12
CA THR A 150 13.05 -11.21 -22.96
C THR A 150 13.38 -10.69 -21.58
N ASP A 151 12.43 -9.99 -20.93
CA ASP A 151 12.65 -9.37 -19.62
C ASP A 151 11.43 -9.52 -18.72
N VAL A 152 11.68 -9.66 -17.42
CA VAL A 152 10.71 -9.34 -16.37
C VAL A 152 11.32 -8.24 -15.51
N ILE A 153 10.69 -7.07 -15.47
CA ILE A 153 11.17 -5.89 -14.75
C ILE A 153 10.09 -5.44 -13.76
N ARG A 154 10.44 -5.43 -12.47
CA ARG A 154 9.58 -5.00 -11.37
C ARG A 154 10.26 -3.86 -10.63
N LYS A 155 9.54 -2.76 -10.43
CA LYS A 155 9.91 -1.66 -9.54
C LYS A 155 8.66 -1.25 -8.77
N GLN A 156 8.66 -1.40 -7.44
CA GLN A 156 7.56 -1.00 -6.60
C GLN A 156 8.05 -0.26 -5.37
N ASP A 157 7.27 0.73 -4.95
CA ASP A 157 7.44 1.43 -3.69
C ASP A 157 6.21 1.10 -2.81
N PHE A 158 6.46 0.88 -1.52
CA PHE A 158 5.44 0.57 -0.53
C PHE A 158 5.63 1.40 0.73
N TRP A 159 4.51 1.87 1.26
CA TRP A 159 4.42 2.45 2.58
C TRP A 159 3.82 1.45 3.55
N VAL A 160 4.29 1.48 4.79
CA VAL A 160 3.75 0.65 5.88
C VAL A 160 3.49 1.53 7.09
N TRP A 161 2.30 1.41 7.68
CA TRP A 161 1.95 2.09 8.92
C TRP A 161 1.62 1.08 10.00
N LEU A 162 2.19 1.28 11.19
CA LEU A 162 1.63 0.78 12.42
C LEU A 162 0.56 1.78 12.87
N ILE A 163 -0.71 1.36 12.92
CA ILE A 163 -1.83 2.19 13.34
C ILE A 163 -2.63 1.54 14.46
N ALA A 164 -3.31 2.37 15.25
CA ALA A 164 -4.40 1.98 16.12
C ALA A 164 -5.70 2.61 15.61
N ILE A 165 -6.76 1.82 15.50
CA ILE A 165 -8.09 2.26 15.07
C ILE A 165 -9.03 2.12 16.25
N LYS A 166 -9.58 3.23 16.75
CA LYS A 166 -10.65 3.22 17.75
C LYS A 166 -11.98 3.03 17.03
N ARG A 167 -12.70 1.96 17.38
CA ARG A 167 -13.93 1.58 16.68
C ARG A 167 -15.17 2.26 17.24
N ALA A 168 -16.04 2.70 16.34
CA ALA A 168 -17.20 3.53 16.66
C ALA A 168 -18.20 2.93 17.67
N SER A 169 -18.92 1.87 17.26
CA SER A 169 -20.04 1.20 17.96
C SER A 169 -20.64 0.11 17.06
N LEU A 170 -21.02 -1.10 17.48
CA LEU A 170 -20.80 -1.84 18.75
C LEU A 170 -20.85 -3.38 18.56
N LYS A 171 -20.99 -3.89 17.33
CA LYS A 171 -21.20 -5.32 17.02
C LYS A 171 -19.91 -5.96 16.49
N ILE A 172 -19.57 -7.15 16.99
CA ILE A 172 -18.35 -7.89 16.61
C ILE A 172 -18.29 -8.16 15.10
N SER A 173 -19.45 -8.35 14.46
CA SER A 173 -19.58 -8.68 13.02
C SER A 173 -19.23 -7.53 12.04
N SER A 174 -18.75 -6.39 12.51
CA SER A 174 -18.34 -5.26 11.66
C SER A 174 -16.92 -4.76 11.94
N MET A 175 -16.06 -5.59 12.54
CA MET A 175 -14.65 -5.24 12.80
C MET A 175 -13.72 -5.49 11.60
N ASP A 176 -14.16 -6.27 10.61
CA ASP A 176 -13.35 -6.67 9.45
C ASP A 176 -13.25 -5.58 8.36
N SER A 177 -14.06 -4.53 8.44
CA SER A 177 -13.96 -3.35 7.57
C SER A 177 -13.68 -2.07 8.37
N PHE A 178 -12.96 -1.15 7.75
CA PHE A 178 -12.76 0.21 8.26
C PHE A 178 -14.01 1.07 7.97
N ASN A 179 -14.46 1.87 8.93
CA ASN A 179 -15.54 2.84 8.71
C ASN A 179 -15.02 4.28 8.69
N ALA A 180 -14.78 4.82 7.49
CA ALA A 180 -14.23 6.16 7.27
C ALA A 180 -15.01 7.31 7.93
N LYS A 181 -16.30 7.12 8.27
CA LYS A 181 -17.14 8.16 8.87
C LYS A 181 -17.13 8.15 10.40
N HIS A 182 -16.69 7.05 11.02
CA HIS A 182 -16.93 6.81 12.45
C HIS A 182 -15.76 6.17 13.22
N ASP A 183 -14.82 5.51 12.55
CA ASP A 183 -13.62 4.99 13.18
C ASP A 183 -12.53 6.08 13.25
N GLU A 184 -11.87 6.21 14.42
CA GLU A 184 -10.78 7.18 14.63
C GLU A 184 -9.44 6.47 14.39
N VAL A 185 -8.58 7.00 13.51
CA VAL A 185 -7.27 6.39 13.15
C VAL A 185 -6.12 7.17 13.79
N TYR A 186 -5.22 6.44 14.45
CA TYR A 186 -4.03 6.97 15.09
C TYR A 186 -2.78 6.31 14.52
N ILE A 187 -1.85 7.11 14.01
CA ILE A 187 -0.60 6.62 13.40
C ILE A 187 0.50 6.55 14.44
N LEU A 188 0.99 5.35 14.73
CA LEU A 188 2.01 5.09 15.73
C LEU A 188 3.41 5.14 15.12
N LYS A 189 3.62 4.49 13.96
CA LYS A 189 4.90 4.57 13.22
C LYS A 189 4.69 4.42 11.71
N THR A 190 5.48 5.11 10.90
CA THR A 190 5.57 4.93 9.45
C THR A 190 6.90 4.29 9.06
N MET A 191 6.86 3.41 8.05
CA MET A 191 8.01 2.81 7.38
C MET A 191 7.81 2.89 5.86
N ARG A 192 8.89 2.71 5.10
CA ARG A 192 8.88 2.59 3.64
C ARG A 192 9.81 1.45 3.21
N TRP A 193 9.43 0.74 2.15
CA TRP A 193 10.35 -0.17 1.46
C TRP A 193 10.17 -0.08 -0.05
N ARG A 194 11.18 -0.54 -0.80
CA ARG A 194 11.26 -0.42 -2.25
C ARG A 194 11.85 -1.67 -2.86
N TYR A 195 11.16 -2.25 -3.83
CA TYR A 195 11.58 -3.50 -4.44
C TYR A 195 11.89 -3.33 -5.93
N ASN A 196 13.09 -3.73 -6.32
CA ASN A 196 13.58 -3.75 -7.69
C ASN A 196 14.02 -5.17 -8.05
N LEU A 197 13.48 -5.69 -9.15
CA LEU A 197 13.89 -6.95 -9.76
C LEU A 197 13.96 -6.77 -11.28
N HIS A 198 15.04 -7.24 -11.90
CA HIS A 198 15.14 -7.38 -13.36
C HIS A 198 15.72 -8.75 -13.67
N MET A 199 15.01 -9.55 -14.45
CA MET A 199 15.47 -10.83 -14.97
C MET A 199 15.49 -10.79 -16.49
N THR A 200 16.50 -11.39 -17.11
CA THR A 200 16.68 -11.47 -18.57
C THR A 200 16.66 -12.92 -19.05
N PHE A 201 16.12 -13.14 -20.27
CA PHE A 201 15.85 -14.48 -20.80
C PHE A 201 16.23 -14.62 -22.28
N ASP A 202 16.86 -15.74 -22.64
CA ASP A 202 17.07 -16.18 -24.03
C ASP A 202 16.14 -17.37 -24.35
N LEU A 203 15.11 -17.12 -25.16
CA LEU A 203 14.14 -18.14 -25.55
C LEU A 203 14.62 -19.08 -26.67
N ASN A 204 15.85 -18.89 -27.16
CA ASN A 204 16.53 -19.89 -27.99
C ASN A 204 17.11 -21.03 -27.14
N GLN A 205 17.27 -20.84 -25.82
CA GLN A 205 17.66 -21.90 -24.90
C GLN A 205 16.50 -22.85 -24.58
N PRO A 206 16.79 -24.13 -24.30
CA PRO A 206 15.80 -25.06 -23.75
C PRO A 206 15.32 -24.61 -22.36
N ILE A 207 14.12 -25.08 -22.00
CA ILE A 207 13.56 -24.93 -20.65
C ILE A 207 14.57 -25.40 -19.60
N GLY A 208 14.73 -24.59 -18.55
CA GLY A 208 15.73 -24.76 -17.48
C GLY A 208 17.07 -24.08 -17.77
N ARG A 209 17.20 -23.35 -18.88
CA ARG A 209 18.40 -22.59 -19.28
C ARG A 209 18.08 -21.23 -19.93
N ARG A 210 16.83 -20.77 -19.90
CA ARG A 210 16.44 -19.51 -20.55
C ARG A 210 16.89 -18.31 -19.75
N LEU A 211 16.75 -18.37 -18.42
CA LEU A 211 17.24 -17.33 -17.53
C LEU A 211 18.74 -17.08 -17.74
N GLN A 212 19.10 -15.84 -18.07
CA GLN A 212 20.49 -15.40 -18.27
C GLN A 212 21.00 -14.68 -17.01
N GLU A 213 20.29 -13.67 -16.54
CA GLU A 213 20.69 -12.83 -15.39
C GLU A 213 19.51 -12.54 -14.45
N VAL A 214 19.82 -12.36 -13.17
CA VAL A 214 18.87 -11.89 -12.14
C VAL A 214 19.54 -10.74 -11.36
N TYR A 215 18.99 -9.54 -11.52
CA TYR A 215 19.27 -8.40 -10.66
C TYR A 215 18.16 -8.29 -9.61
N ASP A 216 18.41 -8.85 -8.42
CA ASP A 216 17.54 -8.77 -7.24
C ASP A 216 18.35 -8.17 -6.07
N LYS A 217 18.95 -7.00 -6.32
CA LYS A 217 19.72 -6.28 -5.30
C LYS A 217 19.02 -4.97 -4.97
N GLN A 218 18.56 -4.87 -3.73
CA GLN A 218 17.91 -3.66 -3.24
C GLN A 218 18.98 -2.62 -2.87
N GLU A 219 18.98 -1.49 -3.58
CA GLU A 219 19.95 -0.40 -3.39
C GLU A 219 19.80 0.28 -2.02
N GLU A 220 18.57 0.33 -1.51
CA GLU A 220 18.19 0.93 -0.23
C GLU A 220 17.57 -0.14 0.68
N GLN A 221 17.92 -0.10 1.97
CA GLN A 221 17.26 -0.90 2.99
C GLN A 221 15.89 -0.30 3.36
N PRO A 222 14.95 -1.08 3.93
CA PRO A 222 13.68 -0.54 4.40
C PRO A 222 13.89 0.54 5.46
N GLU A 223 13.21 1.67 5.28
CA GLU A 223 13.31 2.84 6.14
C GLU A 223 12.26 2.80 7.25
N ILE A 224 12.67 3.05 8.48
CA ILE A 224 11.78 3.32 9.62
C ILE A 224 11.83 4.83 9.86
N LEU A 225 10.75 5.56 9.52
CA LEU A 225 10.80 7.02 9.46
C LEU A 225 10.76 7.66 10.85
N GLU A 226 11.61 8.65 11.10
CA GLU A 226 11.58 9.44 12.34
C GLU A 226 10.26 10.21 12.52
N THR A 227 9.72 10.77 11.44
CA THR A 227 8.42 11.48 11.45
C THR A 227 7.38 10.69 10.65
N ASN A 228 6.25 10.42 11.30
CA ASN A 228 5.13 9.71 10.67
C ASN A 228 4.57 10.47 9.45
N LYS A 229 4.19 9.73 8.42
CA LYS A 229 3.43 10.25 7.28
C LYS A 229 1.94 9.95 7.47
N PRO A 230 1.05 10.84 7.05
CA PRO A 230 -0.39 10.57 7.07
C PRO A 230 -0.76 9.39 6.17
N ILE A 231 -1.92 8.80 6.44
CA ILE A 231 -2.47 7.65 5.72
C ILE A 231 -3.76 8.06 4.99
N PRO A 232 -3.84 7.96 3.65
CA PRO A 232 -5.05 8.31 2.90
C PRO A 232 -6.11 7.21 2.96
N LEU A 233 -7.36 7.55 2.66
CA LEU A 233 -8.49 6.59 2.63
C LEU A 233 -8.22 5.38 1.72
N SER A 234 -7.51 5.59 0.61
CA SER A 234 -7.12 4.55 -0.36
C SER A 234 -6.13 3.50 0.18
N ALA A 235 -5.42 3.79 1.27
CA ALA A 235 -4.66 2.79 2.03
C ALA A 235 -5.50 2.08 3.10
N LEU A 236 -6.67 2.63 3.45
CA LEU A 236 -7.56 2.10 4.48
C LEU A 236 -8.75 1.30 3.94
N SER A 237 -8.98 1.36 2.62
CA SER A 237 -10.24 0.96 1.97
C SER A 237 -9.98 0.10 0.72
N PRO A 238 -10.98 -0.69 0.26
CA PRO A 238 -10.91 -1.36 -1.04
C PRO A 238 -10.83 -0.36 -2.22
N PRO A 239 -10.28 -0.78 -3.37
CA PRO A 239 -9.77 -2.12 -3.66
C PRO A 239 -8.33 -2.32 -3.16
N HIS A 240 -7.99 -3.57 -2.83
CA HIS A 240 -6.58 -3.96 -2.63
C HIS A 240 -5.85 -4.23 -3.96
N CYS A 241 -4.51 -4.16 -3.98
CA CYS A 241 -3.65 -4.32 -5.16
C CYS A 241 -4.06 -5.48 -6.07
N ASN A 242 -4.19 -6.68 -5.49
CA ASN A 242 -4.51 -7.91 -6.23
C ASN A 242 -5.90 -7.94 -6.87
N ALA A 243 -6.85 -7.09 -6.41
CA ALA A 243 -8.15 -6.92 -7.05
C ALA A 243 -8.19 -5.76 -8.05
N ALA A 244 -7.40 -4.70 -7.80
CA ALA A 244 -7.30 -3.50 -8.63
C ALA A 244 -6.43 -3.68 -9.89
N GLN A 245 -5.54 -4.67 -9.89
CA GLN A 245 -4.59 -4.90 -10.97
C GLN A 245 -5.21 -5.44 -12.25
N SER A 246 -4.65 -5.01 -13.37
CA SER A 246 -4.96 -5.50 -14.71
C SER A 246 -3.67 -5.78 -15.48
N LEU A 247 -3.67 -6.80 -16.35
CA LEU A 247 -2.55 -7.09 -17.24
C LEU A 247 -2.91 -6.64 -18.65
N ILE A 248 -2.20 -5.66 -19.20
CA ILE A 248 -2.47 -5.08 -20.51
C ILE A 248 -1.25 -5.26 -21.42
N TRP A 249 -1.47 -5.80 -22.61
CA TRP A 249 -0.48 -5.88 -23.68
C TRP A 249 -0.48 -4.59 -24.50
N TYR A 250 0.70 -4.00 -24.68
CA TYR A 250 0.95 -2.88 -25.57
C TYR A 250 1.95 -3.34 -26.64
N PRO A 251 1.49 -3.61 -27.86
CA PRO A 251 2.39 -3.95 -28.96
C PRO A 251 3.18 -2.72 -29.41
N ASN A 252 4.38 -2.97 -29.96
CA ASN A 252 5.21 -1.94 -30.61
C ASN A 252 4.76 -1.66 -32.06
N ASN A 253 4.08 -2.61 -32.70
CA ASN A 253 3.38 -2.33 -33.95
C ASN A 253 2.12 -1.46 -33.67
N ASN A 254 1.57 -0.81 -34.70
CA ASN A 254 0.43 0.12 -34.56
C ASN A 254 -0.92 -0.56 -34.21
N GLU A 255 -0.91 -1.79 -33.67
CA GLU A 255 -2.12 -2.44 -33.16
C GLU A 255 -2.67 -1.78 -31.88
N ARG A 256 -3.91 -2.12 -31.55
CA ARG A 256 -4.55 -1.66 -30.31
C ARG A 256 -4.07 -2.49 -29.11
N PRO A 257 -3.94 -1.89 -27.91
CA PRO A 257 -3.65 -2.64 -26.69
C PRO A 257 -4.71 -3.69 -26.42
N ARG A 258 -4.31 -4.79 -25.77
CA ARG A 258 -5.20 -5.92 -25.46
C ARG A 258 -5.21 -6.17 -23.96
N LEU A 259 -6.40 -6.20 -23.36
CA LEU A 259 -6.57 -6.59 -21.97
C LEU A 259 -6.43 -8.11 -21.84
N LEU A 260 -5.43 -8.56 -21.08
CA LEU A 260 -5.13 -9.98 -20.88
C LEU A 260 -5.76 -10.51 -19.61
N VAL A 261 -5.66 -9.73 -18.53
CA VAL A 261 -6.32 -10.02 -17.26
C VAL A 261 -7.13 -8.79 -16.85
N PRO A 262 -8.47 -8.87 -16.81
CA PRO A 262 -9.32 -7.80 -16.32
C PRO A 262 -9.22 -7.67 -14.79
N PRO A 263 -9.36 -6.45 -14.24
CA PRO A 263 -9.38 -6.26 -12.79
C PRO A 263 -10.63 -6.88 -12.17
N LYS A 264 -10.52 -7.38 -10.94
CA LYS A 264 -11.65 -7.90 -10.16
C LYS A 264 -12.47 -6.78 -9.54
N GLN A 265 -11.83 -5.65 -9.22
CA GLN A 265 -12.46 -4.47 -8.65
C GLN A 265 -11.99 -3.20 -9.36
N ILE A 266 -12.92 -2.27 -9.59
CA ILE A 266 -12.66 -0.96 -10.20
C ILE A 266 -13.33 0.15 -9.38
N VAL A 267 -12.73 1.34 -9.37
CA VAL A 267 -13.25 2.51 -8.65
C VAL A 267 -14.11 3.43 -9.53
N VAL A 268 -14.46 2.98 -10.75
CA VAL A 268 -15.13 3.77 -11.80
C VAL A 268 -16.08 2.92 -12.65
N PRO A 269 -16.99 3.53 -13.43
CA PRO A 269 -17.65 2.88 -14.56
C PRO A 269 -16.63 2.34 -15.57
N TRP A 270 -16.96 1.22 -16.22
CA TRP A 270 -16.04 0.50 -17.12
C TRP A 270 -15.60 1.30 -18.35
N ASP A 271 -16.46 2.17 -18.87
CA ASP A 271 -16.11 3.00 -20.03
C ASP A 271 -15.08 4.07 -19.65
N SER A 272 -15.20 4.66 -18.45
CA SER A 272 -14.15 5.51 -17.87
C SER A 272 -12.86 4.73 -17.62
N TRP A 273 -12.95 3.52 -17.05
CA TRP A 273 -11.80 2.64 -16.85
C TRP A 273 -11.02 2.38 -18.15
N THR A 274 -11.75 2.07 -19.22
CA THR A 274 -11.16 1.77 -20.54
C THR A 274 -10.44 2.99 -21.13
N ASN A 275 -11.01 4.19 -20.97
CA ASN A 275 -10.40 5.44 -21.40
C ASN A 275 -9.17 5.80 -20.56
N ASP A 276 -9.21 5.60 -19.23
CA ASP A 276 -8.10 5.87 -18.31
C ASP A 276 -6.87 4.97 -18.61
N MET A 277 -7.11 3.69 -18.96
CA MET A 277 -6.04 2.71 -19.23
C MET A 277 -5.48 2.76 -20.66
N ALA A 278 -6.24 3.29 -21.62
CA ALA A 278 -5.86 3.38 -23.03
C ALA A 278 -6.22 4.75 -23.65
N PRO A 279 -5.74 5.88 -23.09
CA PRO A 279 -6.16 7.23 -23.49
C PRO A 279 -5.89 7.50 -24.97
N GLY A 280 -6.87 8.12 -25.64
CA GLY A 280 -6.82 8.42 -27.08
C GLY A 280 -6.96 7.21 -28.00
N ARG A 281 -7.04 5.98 -27.47
CA ARG A 281 -7.26 4.76 -28.27
C ARG A 281 -8.72 4.35 -28.15
N ASN A 282 -9.45 4.31 -29.27
CA ASN A 282 -10.79 3.73 -29.33
C ASN A 282 -10.72 2.20 -29.15
N VAL A 283 -10.62 1.73 -27.90
CA VAL A 283 -10.57 0.31 -27.56
C VAL A 283 -11.91 -0.11 -26.97
N VAL A 284 -12.55 -1.12 -27.55
CA VAL A 284 -13.74 -1.76 -26.97
C VAL A 284 -13.26 -2.95 -26.16
N LEU A 285 -12.92 -2.73 -24.89
CA LEU A 285 -12.57 -3.80 -23.96
C LEU A 285 -13.86 -4.39 -23.37
N LYS A 286 -14.03 -5.71 -23.45
CA LYS A 286 -15.18 -6.38 -22.82
C LYS A 286 -14.95 -6.43 -21.31
N LYS A 287 -15.91 -5.90 -20.54
CA LYS A 287 -15.95 -6.06 -19.08
C LYS A 287 -16.09 -7.54 -18.71
N SER A 288 -15.33 -8.00 -17.72
CA SER A 288 -15.54 -9.32 -17.09
C SER A 288 -16.75 -9.28 -16.16
N ASP A 289 -17.58 -10.32 -16.19
CA ASP A 289 -18.75 -10.46 -15.29
C ASP A 289 -18.34 -10.53 -13.81
N GLN A 290 -17.07 -10.90 -13.54
CA GLN A 290 -16.49 -10.91 -12.19
C GLN A 290 -16.02 -9.52 -11.72
N CYS A 291 -15.94 -8.53 -12.61
CA CYS A 291 -15.44 -7.19 -12.33
C CYS A 291 -16.50 -6.33 -11.62
N LYS A 292 -16.26 -5.99 -10.35
CA LYS A 292 -17.19 -5.23 -9.51
C LYS A 292 -16.73 -3.78 -9.35
N ILE A 293 -17.68 -2.85 -9.37
CA ILE A 293 -17.42 -1.48 -8.93
C ILE A 293 -17.39 -1.47 -7.40
N VAL A 294 -16.42 -0.80 -6.78
CA VAL A 294 -16.38 -0.65 -5.31
C VAL A 294 -17.42 0.39 -4.90
N GLY A 295 -18.46 -0.06 -4.20
CA GLY A 295 -19.81 0.53 -4.28
C GLY A 295 -20.05 1.90 -3.66
N GLU A 296 -19.18 2.40 -2.78
CA GLU A 296 -19.35 3.71 -2.11
C GLU A 296 -18.51 4.83 -2.74
N TRP A 297 -17.65 4.49 -3.70
CA TRP A 297 -16.51 5.32 -4.10
C TRP A 297 -16.56 5.84 -5.55
N SER A 298 -17.59 5.49 -6.33
CA SER A 298 -17.67 5.81 -7.77
C SER A 298 -17.68 7.31 -8.10
N ASN A 299 -18.11 8.14 -7.14
CA ASN A 299 -18.20 9.60 -7.25
C ASN A 299 -17.27 10.33 -6.26
N ASP A 300 -16.49 9.59 -5.47
CA ASP A 300 -15.69 10.17 -4.38
C ASP A 300 -14.33 10.64 -4.93
N ILE A 301 -14.02 11.91 -4.69
CA ILE A 301 -12.78 12.57 -5.12
C ILE A 301 -11.73 12.67 -4.00
N GLU A 302 -12.08 12.25 -2.78
CA GLU A 302 -11.29 12.40 -1.56
C GLU A 302 -10.53 11.12 -1.17
N ILE A 303 -10.74 10.00 -1.87
CA ILE A 303 -10.08 8.71 -1.57
C ILE A 303 -8.54 8.78 -1.61
N GLY A 304 -8.00 9.66 -2.46
CA GLY A 304 -6.56 9.97 -2.55
C GLY A 304 -6.11 11.18 -1.71
N VAL A 305 -7.02 11.84 -0.99
CA VAL A 305 -6.73 13.03 -0.20
C VAL A 305 -6.15 12.66 1.17
N ASP A 306 -5.31 13.56 1.64
CA ASP A 306 -4.60 13.48 2.91
C ASP A 306 -5.53 13.94 4.03
N ILE A 307 -6.04 13.00 4.86
CA ILE A 307 -7.02 13.31 5.91
C ILE A 307 -6.31 13.98 7.09
N ASN A 308 -6.15 15.31 7.03
CA ASN A 308 -5.82 16.13 8.20
C ASN A 308 -7.02 16.31 9.18
N THR A 309 -8.03 15.45 9.08
CA THR A 309 -9.32 15.54 9.78
C THR A 309 -9.66 14.27 10.57
N MET A 310 -8.92 14.02 11.64
CA MET A 310 -9.51 13.58 12.92
C MET A 310 -8.78 14.31 14.06
N THR A 311 -9.50 15.19 14.75
CA THR A 311 -8.97 16.13 15.74
C THR A 311 -8.43 15.43 16.99
N GLY A 312 -7.11 15.45 17.21
CA GLY A 312 -6.50 14.75 18.36
C GLY A 312 -5.27 15.38 19.02
N LEU A 313 -4.57 16.35 18.40
CA LEU A 313 -3.35 16.96 18.97
C LEU A 313 -3.28 18.48 18.75
N ALA A 314 -4.16 19.21 19.42
CA ALA A 314 -3.90 20.58 19.83
C ALA A 314 -3.68 20.58 21.36
N ASN A 315 -2.46 20.23 21.79
CA ASN A 315 -1.79 20.67 23.05
C ASN A 315 -0.51 19.86 23.33
N SER A 316 0.62 20.32 22.79
CA SER A 316 1.97 19.89 23.22
C SER A 316 3.03 20.99 22.98
N ARG A 317 2.66 22.23 23.32
CA ARG A 317 3.49 23.45 23.37
C ARG A 317 2.84 24.37 24.43
N VAL A 318 3.51 24.97 25.42
CA VAL A 318 4.94 25.06 25.77
C VAL A 318 5.05 25.02 27.32
N TRP A 319 6.06 24.34 27.88
CA TRP A 319 6.56 24.62 29.23
C TRP A 319 7.97 25.19 29.09
N GLU A 320 8.08 26.51 29.06
CA GLU A 320 9.32 27.25 29.27
C GLU A 320 9.00 28.34 30.29
N MET A 321 9.44 28.11 31.53
CA MET A 321 9.56 29.16 32.52
C MET A 321 10.78 30.00 32.16
N ALA A 322 10.57 31.30 31.98
CA ALA A 322 11.64 32.29 32.00
C ALA A 322 11.17 33.48 32.84
N ASP A 323 11.60 33.51 34.11
CA ASP A 323 11.48 34.68 34.96
C ASP A 323 12.33 35.83 34.41
N SER A 324 11.75 37.03 34.27
CA SER A 324 12.27 38.29 34.85
C SER A 324 11.44 39.51 34.41
N PRO A 325 11.20 40.49 35.29
CA PRO A 325 10.41 41.69 34.98
C PRO A 325 11.26 42.93 34.65
N SER A 326 10.57 44.05 34.36
CA SER A 326 11.09 45.45 34.30
C SER A 326 11.89 45.85 33.04
N THR A 327 11.89 47.09 32.52
CA THR A 327 11.02 48.27 32.73
C THR A 327 11.17 49.28 31.57
N SER A 328 10.10 50.02 31.26
CA SER A 328 10.09 51.46 30.86
C SER A 328 10.63 51.94 29.48
N HIS A 329 9.91 52.94 28.94
CA HIS A 329 10.30 53.92 27.88
C HIS A 329 10.55 53.37 26.43
N HIS A 330 10.23 54.07 25.33
CA HIS A 330 9.81 55.48 25.14
C HIS A 330 8.90 55.70 23.90
N HIS A 331 8.04 56.72 23.99
CA HIS A 331 7.48 57.60 22.95
C HIS A 331 6.84 57.11 21.63
N MET A 332 5.55 57.46 21.49
CA MET A 332 4.93 57.77 20.19
C MET A 332 5.53 59.04 19.55
N LEU A 333 5.52 59.09 18.23
CA LEU A 333 5.48 60.34 17.44
C LEU A 333 4.39 60.23 16.38
N GLY A 334 3.48 61.20 16.33
CA GLY A 334 2.39 61.19 15.35
C GLY A 334 1.32 62.25 15.57
N ARG A 335 1.62 63.53 15.30
CA ARG A 335 0.67 64.46 14.66
C ARG A 335 1.31 65.73 14.12
N THR A 336 0.59 66.35 13.19
CA THR A 336 1.00 67.42 12.27
C THR A 336 0.70 68.82 12.78
N ARG A 337 1.42 69.79 12.20
CA ARG A 337 1.09 71.22 12.00
C ARG A 337 -0.32 71.66 12.43
N SER A 338 -0.37 72.64 13.34
CA SER A 338 -0.81 74.03 13.07
C SER A 338 -0.71 74.87 14.34
#